data_AF-A0AAJ2URH3-F1
#
_entry.id   AF-A0AAJ2URH3-F1
#
_cell.length_a   1.000
_cell.length_b   1.000
_cell.length_c   1.000
_cell.angle_alpha   90.00
_cell.angle_beta   90.00
_cell.angle_gamma   90.00
#
_symmetry.space_group_name_H-M   'P 1'
#
loop_
_entity.id
_entity.type
_entity.pdbx_description
1 polymer ?
#
loop_
_entity_poly.entity_id
_entity_poly.type
_entity_poly.pdbx_seq_one_letter_code
_entity_poly.pdbx_strand_id
1 'polypeptide(L)'
;PPPARRPAPGTHRALAALLGRARAAVLEEVAEGRTTSELAARVGLSPPTVSHHVAVLRESGLLTSRRIGGTVLHTVTGLGADLLGGGTTRGIRPRSKAVLRSGR
;
A
#
# COMPACT_ATOMS: atom_id res chain seq x y z
N PRO A 1 10.56 13.97 8.61
CA PRO A 1 9.82 12.95 7.81
C PRO A 1 8.43 12.77 8.45
N PRO A 2 7.32 12.84 7.71
CA PRO A 2 6.02 12.51 8.27
C PRO A 2 5.97 11.03 8.65
N PRO A 3 5.20 10.64 9.70
CA PRO A 3 5.07 9.25 10.10
C PRO A 3 4.43 8.45 8.96
N ALA A 4 5.03 7.31 8.61
CA ALA A 4 4.49 6.38 7.63
C ALA A 4 3.09 5.96 8.08
N ARG A 5 2.08 6.30 7.27
CA ARG A 5 0.68 6.10 7.60
C ARG A 5 0.38 4.61 7.52
N ARG A 6 0.28 3.94 8.67
CA ARG A 6 -0.08 2.52 8.72
C ARG A 6 -1.45 2.33 8.06
N PRO A 7 -1.61 1.37 7.12
CA PRO A 7 -2.88 1.13 6.45
C PRO A 7 -3.98 0.81 7.47
N ALA A 8 -5.21 1.23 7.18
CA ALA A 8 -6.35 0.88 8.01
C ALA A 8 -6.54 -0.65 8.03
N PRO A 9 -7.01 -1.27 9.14
CA PRO A 9 -7.06 -2.73 9.30
C PRO A 9 -7.82 -3.49 8.20
N GLY A 10 -8.77 -2.84 7.52
CA GLY A 10 -9.51 -3.41 6.38
C GLY A 10 -8.79 -3.30 5.03
N THR A 11 -7.90 -2.32 4.86
CA THR A 11 -7.20 -2.07 3.60
C THR A 11 -6.26 -3.21 3.23
N HIS A 12 -5.57 -3.80 4.22
CA HIS A 12 -4.68 -4.94 4.00
C HIS A 12 -5.40 -6.13 3.34
N ARG A 13 -6.60 -6.49 3.83
CA ARG A 13 -7.38 -7.60 3.28
C ARG A 13 -7.83 -7.34 1.85
N ALA A 14 -8.29 -6.11 1.56
CA ALA A 14 -8.71 -5.72 0.22
C ALA A 14 -7.53 -5.70 -0.78
N LEU A 15 -6.38 -5.16 -0.37
CA LEU A 15 -5.17 -5.16 -1.19
C LEU A 15 -4.63 -6.58 -1.41
N ALA A 16 -4.69 -7.44 -0.39
CA ALA A 16 -4.30 -8.84 -0.53
C ALA A 16 -5.21 -9.59 -1.52
N ALA A 17 -6.49 -9.27 -1.58
CA ALA A 17 -7.42 -9.83 -2.56
C ALA A 17 -7.16 -9.31 -3.98
N LEU A 18 -6.77 -8.04 -4.14
CA LEU A 18 -6.53 -7.40 -5.44
C LEU A 18 -5.15 -7.74 -6.03
N LEU A 19 -4.10 -7.58 -5.24
CA LEU A 19 -2.69 -7.67 -5.68
C LEU A 19 -2.08 -9.05 -5.41
N GLY A 20 -2.72 -9.82 -4.53
CA GLY A 20 -2.16 -11.01 -3.90
C GLY A 20 -1.45 -10.67 -2.59
N ARG A 21 -1.47 -11.63 -1.65
CA ARG A 21 -0.91 -11.49 -0.29
C ARG A 21 0.53 -10.97 -0.26
N ALA A 22 1.40 -11.54 -1.08
CA ALA A 22 2.82 -11.19 -1.09
C ALA A 22 3.07 -9.75 -1.58
N ARG A 23 2.37 -9.31 -2.64
CA ARG A 23 2.51 -7.94 -3.16
C ARG A 23 1.93 -6.90 -2.21
N ALA A 24 0.80 -7.21 -1.57
CA ALA A 24 0.23 -6.34 -0.54
C ALA A 24 1.19 -6.18 0.64
N ALA A 25 1.79 -7.27 1.13
CA ALA A 25 2.79 -7.21 2.19
C ALA A 25 4.02 -6.38 1.78
N VAL A 26 4.56 -6.58 0.57
CA VAL A 26 5.69 -5.78 0.07
C VAL A 26 5.34 -4.29 -0.03
N LEU A 27 4.15 -3.95 -0.51
CA LEU A 27 3.70 -2.55 -0.63
C LEU A 27 3.61 -1.86 0.74
N GLU A 28 3.09 -2.55 1.75
CA GLU A 28 2.99 -2.05 3.13
C GLU A 28 4.37 -1.85 3.75
N GLU A 29 5.26 -2.83 3.58
CA GLU A 29 6.61 -2.77 4.11
C GLU A 29 7.48 -1.70 3.41
N VAL A 30 7.21 -1.35 2.15
CA VAL A 30 7.92 -0.28 1.42
C VAL A 30 7.50 1.13 1.86
N ALA A 31 6.37 1.30 2.54
CA ALA A 31 5.89 2.60 3.04
C ALA A 31 6.95 3.36 3.87
N GLU A 32 7.87 2.64 4.50
CA GLU A 32 8.92 3.21 5.35
C GLU A 32 10.24 3.47 4.62
N GLY A 33 10.35 3.11 3.33
CA GLY A 33 11.59 3.22 2.55
C GLY A 33 12.58 2.11 2.89
N ARG A 34 12.72 1.10 2.01
CA ARG A 34 13.53 -0.11 2.31
C ARG A 34 14.23 -0.70 1.10
N THR A 35 15.31 -1.41 1.35
CA THR A 35 16.04 -2.20 0.35
C THR A 35 15.35 -3.54 0.07
N THR A 36 15.65 -4.17 -1.05
CA THR A 36 15.14 -5.52 -1.37
C THR A 36 15.44 -6.54 -0.27
N SER A 37 16.64 -6.48 0.32
CA SER A 37 17.07 -7.41 1.37
C SER A 37 16.30 -7.21 2.68
N GLU A 38 16.06 -5.96 3.07
CA GLU A 38 15.24 -5.65 4.25
C GLU A 38 13.78 -6.06 4.04
N LEU A 39 13.25 -5.85 2.83
CA LEU A 39 11.91 -6.31 2.48
C LEU A 39 11.81 -7.83 2.57
N ALA A 40 12.75 -8.56 1.97
CA ALA A 40 12.82 -10.03 2.03
C ALA A 40 12.79 -10.55 3.48
N ALA A 41 13.60 -9.98 4.36
CA ALA A 41 13.62 -10.34 5.77
C ALA A 41 12.27 -10.09 6.48
N ARG A 42 11.60 -8.98 6.16
CA ARG A 42 10.35 -8.58 6.84
C ARG A 42 9.11 -9.31 6.33
N VAL A 43 9.03 -9.58 5.04
CA VAL A 43 7.90 -10.34 4.46
C VAL A 43 8.12 -11.86 4.52
N GLY A 44 9.33 -12.32 4.91
CA GLY A 44 9.66 -13.74 4.99
C GLY A 44 9.78 -14.43 3.63
N LEU A 45 10.20 -13.70 2.59
CA LEU A 45 10.34 -14.22 1.22
C LEU A 45 11.80 -14.11 0.76
N SER A 46 12.16 -14.88 -0.28
CA SER A 46 13.51 -14.82 -0.84
C SER A 46 13.79 -13.46 -1.53
N PRO A 47 15.05 -12.98 -1.56
CA PRO A 47 15.39 -11.74 -2.27
C PRO A 47 15.00 -11.74 -3.77
N PRO A 48 15.18 -12.85 -4.53
CA PRO A 48 14.68 -12.91 -5.92
C PRO A 48 13.15 -12.74 -6.01
N THR A 49 12.39 -13.39 -5.13
CA THR A 49 10.91 -13.27 -5.09
C THR A 49 10.48 -11.85 -4.80
N VAL A 50 11.12 -11.20 -3.81
CA VAL A 50 10.82 -9.79 -3.48
C VAL A 50 11.21 -8.86 -4.62
N SER A 51 12.36 -9.08 -5.25
CA SER A 51 12.79 -8.29 -6.41
C SER A 51 11.76 -8.35 -7.54
N HIS A 52 11.21 -9.53 -7.82
CA HIS A 52 10.12 -9.70 -8.79
C HIS A 52 8.86 -8.92 -8.38
N HIS A 53 8.43 -9.00 -7.12
CA HIS A 53 7.27 -8.23 -6.65
C HIS A 53 7.49 -6.72 -6.72
N VAL A 54 8.69 -6.25 -6.34
CA VAL A 54 9.07 -4.84 -6.43
C VAL A 54 9.09 -4.36 -7.88
N ALA A 55 9.57 -5.17 -8.82
CA ALA A 55 9.55 -4.83 -10.25
C ALA A 55 8.11 -4.63 -10.75
N VAL A 56 7.21 -5.58 -10.48
CA VAL A 56 5.79 -5.47 -10.87
C VAL A 56 5.13 -4.24 -10.25
N LEU A 57 5.36 -4.00 -8.95
CA LEU A 57 4.80 -2.85 -8.25
C LEU A 57 5.36 -1.52 -8.79
N ARG A 58 6.64 -1.49 -9.18
CA ARG A 58 7.26 -0.32 -9.82
C ARG A 58 6.69 -0.07 -11.22
N GLU A 59 6.54 -1.11 -12.03
CA GLU A 59 5.93 -1.04 -13.37
C GLU A 59 4.48 -0.56 -13.32
N SER A 60 3.74 -0.93 -12.26
CA SER A 60 2.38 -0.42 -12.01
C SER A 60 2.33 1.01 -11.44
N GLY A 61 3.47 1.67 -11.22
CA GLY A 61 3.54 3.02 -10.67
C GLY A 61 3.24 3.13 -9.18
N LEU A 62 3.21 2.02 -8.44
CA LEU A 62 2.96 2.00 -6.99
C LEU A 62 4.22 2.25 -6.17
N LEU A 63 5.37 1.88 -6.71
CA LEU A 63 6.68 2.08 -6.09
C LEU A 63 7.62 2.88 -6.99
N THR A 64 8.58 3.53 -6.35
CA THR A 64 9.76 4.11 -7.00
C THR A 64 11.03 3.64 -6.30
N SER A 65 12.15 3.67 -7.03
CA SER A 65 13.45 3.24 -6.53
C SER A 65 14.45 4.37 -6.67
N ARG A 66 15.23 4.64 -5.61
CA ARG A 66 16.32 5.61 -5.64
C ARG A 66 17.61 4.97 -5.12
N ARG A 67 18.72 5.21 -5.82
CA ARG A 67 20.04 4.80 -5.34
C ARG A 67 20.61 5.85 -4.39
N ILE A 68 21.02 5.42 -3.19
CA ILE A 68 21.62 6.24 -2.15
C ILE A 68 22.83 5.49 -1.59
N GLY A 69 24.04 6.06 -1.70
CA GLY A 69 25.25 5.49 -1.09
C GLY A 69 25.56 4.05 -1.52
N GLY A 70 25.30 3.71 -2.79
CA GLY A 70 25.52 2.35 -3.34
C GLY A 70 24.33 1.39 -3.19
N THR A 71 23.37 1.74 -2.34
CA THR A 71 22.20 0.92 -2.02
C THR A 71 20.96 1.41 -2.77
N VAL A 72 20.08 0.50 -3.20
CA VAL A 72 18.79 0.85 -3.82
C VAL A 72 17.71 0.82 -2.75
N LEU A 73 17.08 1.98 -2.53
CA LEU A 73 15.94 2.13 -1.64
C LEU A 73 14.66 2.18 -2.46
N HIS A 74 13.68 1.38 -2.08
CA HIS A 74 12.33 1.41 -2.62
C HIS A 74 11.44 2.23 -1.70
N THR A 75 10.64 3.12 -2.27
CA THR A 75 9.66 3.94 -1.55
C THR A 75 8.34 3.93 -2.28
N VAL A 76 7.23 4.17 -1.59
CA VAL A 76 5.91 4.26 -2.23
C VAL A 76 5.77 5.54 -3.04
N THR A 77 5.00 5.48 -4.12
CA THR A 77 4.55 6.69 -4.82
C THR A 77 3.32 7.28 -4.13
N GLY A 78 2.86 8.45 -4.59
CA GLY A 78 1.57 9.01 -4.13
C GLY A 78 0.40 8.03 -4.36
N LEU A 79 0.35 7.38 -5.53
CA LEU A 79 -0.67 6.37 -5.84
C LEU A 79 -0.61 5.17 -4.87
N GLY A 80 0.59 4.67 -4.57
CA GLY A 80 0.78 3.60 -3.60
C GLY A 80 0.33 4.01 -2.18
N ALA A 81 0.65 5.24 -1.77
CA ALA A 81 0.23 5.78 -0.48
C ALA A 81 -1.30 5.94 -0.38
N ASP A 82 -1.96 6.40 -1.44
CA ASP A 82 -3.42 6.54 -1.49
C ASP A 82 -4.13 5.19 -1.39
N LEU A 83 -3.59 4.16 -2.07
CA LEU A 83 -4.09 2.79 -1.98
C LEU A 83 -3.93 2.20 -0.57
N LEU A 84 -2.76 2.39 0.06
CA LEU A 84 -2.53 2.01 1.46
C LEU A 84 -3.43 2.78 2.43
N GLY A 85 -3.73 4.04 2.09
CA GLY A 85 -4.70 4.88 2.79
C GLY A 85 -6.15 4.41 2.64
N GLY A 86 -6.40 3.35 1.86
CA GLY A 86 -7.73 2.80 1.61
C GLY A 86 -8.57 3.65 0.70
N GLY A 87 -7.94 4.48 -0.15
CA GLY A 87 -8.60 5.50 -0.96
C GLY A 87 -9.53 6.33 -0.10
N THR A 88 -9.04 7.42 0.50
CA THR A 88 -9.93 8.37 1.17
C THR A 88 -10.92 8.95 0.16
N THR A 89 -11.98 8.20 -0.15
CA THR A 89 -13.30 8.75 -0.35
C THR A 89 -13.71 9.33 1.00
N ARG A 90 -13.12 10.48 1.32
CA ARG A 90 -13.69 11.47 2.23
C ARG A 90 -15.04 12.02 1.68
N GLY A 91 -15.67 11.34 0.73
CA GLY A 91 -16.86 11.78 0.03
C GLY A 91 -17.58 10.67 -0.73
N ILE A 92 -17.84 9.50 -0.12
CA ILE A 92 -19.07 8.75 -0.45
C ILE A 92 -19.72 8.37 0.88
N ARG A 93 -20.36 9.35 1.53
CA ARG A 93 -21.48 9.00 2.42
C ARG A 93 -22.56 8.47 1.49
N PRO A 94 -23.05 7.21 1.62
CA PRO A 94 -24.33 6.88 1.04
C PRO A 94 -25.32 7.90 1.62
N ARG A 95 -26.00 8.67 0.76
CA ARG A 95 -27.12 9.49 1.21
C ARG A 95 -28.15 8.50 1.74
N SER A 96 -28.15 8.28 3.05
CA SER A 96 -29.22 7.59 3.74
C SER A 96 -30.51 8.32 3.36
N LYS A 97 -31.33 7.59 2.63
CA LYS A 97 -32.65 7.97 2.14
C LYS A 97 -33.43 8.62 3.28
N ALA A 98 -34.04 9.78 2.99
CA ALA A 98 -35.00 10.44 3.85
C ALA A 98 -36.01 9.41 4.41
N VAL A 99 -36.03 9.26 5.73
CA VAL A 99 -37.21 8.73 6.41
C VAL A 99 -38.09 9.93 6.71
N LEU A 100 -38.97 10.22 5.76
CA LEU A 100 -40.24 10.86 6.03
C LEU A 100 -41.03 9.88 6.93
N ARG A 101 -41.11 10.18 8.22
CA ARG A 101 -42.24 9.82 9.09
C ARG A 101 -42.81 11.16 9.52
N SER A 102 -43.80 11.70 8.81
CA SER A 102 -45.24 11.46 9.00
C SER A 102 -45.64 11.28 10.47
N GLY A 103 -46.52 12.16 10.94
CA GLY A 103 -47.38 11.90 12.10
C GLY A 103 -47.34 12.96 13.19
N ARG A 104 -48.08 14.06 13.00
CA ARG A 104 -49.03 14.57 14.00
C ARG A 104 -50.25 15.10 13.27
#